data_AF-A0A831KWR8-F1
#
_entry.id   AF-A0A831KWR8-F1
#
_cell.length_a   1.000
_cell.length_b   1.000
_cell.length_c   1.000
_cell.angle_alpha   90.00
_cell.angle_beta   90.00
_cell.angle_gamma   90.00
#
_symmetry.space_group_name_H-M   'P 1'
#
loop_
_entity.id
_entity.type
_entity.pdbx_description
1 polymer ?
#
loop_
_entity_poly.entity_id
_entity_poly.type
_entity_poly.pdbx_seq_one_letter_code
_entity_poly.pdbx_strand_id
1 'polypeptide(L)'
;LVTLGLGGMALGPVASAAVLPDGSYVATINPTPYTTATTDGALIGTLIKPGADGAWNSSFSFSQLPKRTSQGMTDNNTDLTLTSGTYGSSKLGDGAGSWDMTVSGGTFTTSNFQVDAILTTAGGTFVQYGTITGGTIDQTSGAITLDPTGRLGAVGAGVYNAAWNISSTATAYTQFTTGSSTNVDGTLTGHGIAANGDGTYNVILVSASDVGTAWGSFSTTPYVEAWNVNLAPVPIPAAAWLFGSGLIGLVGIARRKKSS
;
A
#
# COMPACT_ATOMS: atom_id res chain seq x y z
N LEU A 1 5.43 -48.79 -32.60
CA LEU A 1 5.32 -48.10 -31.30
C LEU A 1 6.05 -46.77 -31.44
N VAL A 2 5.32 -45.66 -31.51
CA VAL A 2 5.88 -44.32 -31.78
C VAL A 2 6.60 -43.83 -30.52
N THR A 3 7.90 -43.51 -30.65
CA THR A 3 8.69 -42.88 -29.59
C THR A 3 8.49 -41.37 -29.71
N LEU A 4 7.76 -40.78 -28.76
CA LEU A 4 7.55 -39.33 -28.67
C LEU A 4 8.68 -38.71 -27.83
N GLY A 5 9.29 -37.66 -28.39
CA GLY A 5 10.47 -36.99 -27.86
C GLY A 5 10.22 -36.19 -26.57
N LEU A 6 11.25 -36.16 -25.74
CA LEU A 6 11.42 -35.24 -24.63
C LEU A 6 11.74 -33.85 -25.21
N GLY A 7 10.69 -33.06 -25.46
CA GLY A 7 10.80 -31.63 -25.75
C GLY A 7 11.09 -30.87 -24.45
N GLY A 8 12.26 -30.23 -24.39
CA GLY A 8 12.71 -29.45 -23.25
C GLY A 8 11.70 -28.38 -22.85
N MET A 9 11.39 -28.33 -21.56
CA MET A 9 10.79 -27.15 -20.96
C MET A 9 11.88 -26.09 -20.89
N ALA A 10 11.84 -25.15 -21.82
CA ALA A 10 12.53 -23.88 -21.67
C ALA A 10 11.98 -23.22 -20.40
N LEU A 11 12.80 -23.20 -19.35
CA LEU A 11 12.64 -22.24 -18.27
C LEU A 11 12.76 -20.87 -18.93
N GLY A 12 11.61 -20.22 -19.18
CA GLY A 12 11.60 -18.81 -19.52
C GLY A 12 12.38 -18.06 -18.44
N PRO A 13 13.11 -16.99 -18.80
CA PRO A 13 13.80 -16.20 -17.79
C PRO A 13 12.77 -15.77 -16.76
N VAL A 14 12.96 -16.21 -15.51
CA VAL A 14 12.29 -15.62 -14.36
C VAL A 14 12.59 -14.14 -14.48
N ALA A 15 11.57 -13.31 -14.64
CA ALA A 15 11.76 -11.87 -14.71
C ALA A 15 12.64 -11.49 -13.52
N SER A 16 13.83 -10.96 -13.80
CA SER A 16 14.73 -10.44 -12.77
C SER A 16 13.90 -9.57 -11.85
N ALA A 17 13.88 -9.86 -10.55
CA ALA A 17 13.19 -9.02 -9.58
C ALA A 17 13.58 -7.57 -9.84
N ALA A 18 12.59 -6.72 -10.12
CA ALA A 18 12.85 -5.31 -10.31
C ALA A 18 13.17 -4.75 -8.93
N VAL A 19 14.40 -4.28 -8.74
CA VAL A 19 14.76 -3.54 -7.52
C VAL A 19 14.18 -2.13 -7.63
N LEU A 20 13.80 -1.52 -6.50
CA LEU A 20 13.32 -0.14 -6.49
C LEU A 20 14.53 0.78 -6.28
N PRO A 21 14.91 1.62 -7.26
CA PRO A 21 16.05 2.52 -7.13
C PRO A 21 15.89 3.52 -5.98
N ASP A 22 17.00 4.04 -5.47
CA ASP A 22 16.99 5.15 -4.53
C ASP A 22 16.29 6.38 -5.14
N GLY A 23 15.47 7.05 -4.34
CA GLY A 23 14.69 8.20 -4.80
C GLY A 23 13.42 8.42 -4.00
N SER A 24 12.67 9.46 -4.40
CA SER A 24 11.35 9.74 -3.85
C SER A 24 10.28 9.19 -4.78
N TYR A 25 9.22 8.63 -4.20
CA TYR A 25 8.11 8.02 -4.90
C TYR A 25 6.79 8.45 -4.27
N VAL A 26 5.76 8.60 -5.08
CA VAL A 26 4.38 8.54 -4.59
C VAL A 26 3.92 7.10 -4.74
N ALA A 27 3.46 6.53 -3.63
CA ALA A 27 2.80 5.25 -3.61
C ALA A 27 1.29 5.48 -3.61
N THR A 28 0.60 4.87 -4.58
CA THR A 28 -0.85 5.00 -4.74
C THR A 28 -1.50 3.63 -4.69
N ILE A 29 -2.46 3.46 -3.78
CA ILE A 29 -3.29 2.26 -3.70
C ILE A 29 -4.31 2.31 -4.83
N ASN A 30 -4.21 1.36 -5.75
CA ASN A 30 -5.10 1.26 -6.89
C ASN A 30 -6.53 0.94 -6.42
N PRO A 31 -7.56 1.65 -6.90
CA PRO A 31 -8.94 1.29 -6.64
C PRO A 31 -9.28 -0.11 -7.16
N THR A 32 -10.21 -0.77 -6.49
CA THR A 32 -10.69 -2.09 -6.89
C THR A 32 -11.51 -1.95 -8.18
N PRO A 33 -11.30 -2.79 -9.20
CA PRO A 33 -12.21 -2.87 -10.32
C PRO A 33 -13.59 -3.42 -9.89
N TYR A 34 -14.67 -2.84 -10.43
CA TYR A 34 -16.06 -3.28 -10.18
C TYR A 34 -16.70 -3.80 -11.46
N THR A 35 -17.61 -4.77 -11.34
CA THR A 35 -18.32 -5.36 -12.48
C THR A 35 -19.54 -4.55 -12.92
N THR A 36 -20.09 -3.69 -12.05
CA THR A 36 -21.26 -2.83 -12.36
C THR A 36 -21.26 -1.57 -11.48
N ALA A 37 -21.70 -0.44 -12.03
CA ALA A 37 -22.02 0.78 -11.28
C ALA A 37 -23.55 0.99 -11.31
N THR A 38 -24.16 1.41 -10.20
CA THR A 38 -25.55 1.90 -10.22
C THR A 38 -25.64 3.25 -10.91
N THR A 39 -26.86 3.62 -11.30
CA THR A 39 -27.20 4.92 -11.90
C THR A 39 -26.85 6.11 -11.01
N ASP A 40 -26.71 5.90 -9.69
CA ASP A 40 -26.33 6.91 -8.69
C ASP A 40 -24.82 6.90 -8.37
N GLY A 41 -24.01 6.14 -9.13
CA GLY A 41 -22.57 6.03 -8.91
C GLY A 41 -22.17 5.07 -7.77
N ALA A 42 -23.11 4.39 -7.14
CA ALA A 42 -22.82 3.36 -6.15
C ALA A 42 -22.28 2.10 -6.84
N LEU A 43 -21.10 1.65 -6.46
CA LEU A 43 -20.44 0.52 -7.11
C LEU A 43 -21.02 -0.81 -6.57
N ILE A 44 -21.55 -1.66 -7.45
CA ILE A 44 -22.13 -2.97 -7.11
C ILE A 44 -21.33 -4.09 -7.76
N GLY A 45 -20.92 -5.07 -6.95
CA GLY A 45 -20.14 -6.22 -7.39
C GLY A 45 -18.67 -5.88 -7.59
N THR A 46 -17.84 -6.17 -6.60
CA THR A 46 -16.39 -6.06 -6.73
C THR A 46 -15.87 -7.19 -7.62
N LEU A 47 -14.92 -6.89 -8.50
CA LEU A 47 -14.10 -7.90 -9.16
C LEU A 47 -12.85 -8.13 -8.31
N ILE A 48 -13.03 -8.56 -7.06
CA ILE A 48 -11.93 -9.06 -6.24
C ILE A 48 -11.53 -10.39 -6.86
N LYS A 49 -10.39 -10.37 -7.56
CA LYS A 49 -9.79 -11.58 -8.11
C LYS A 49 -9.04 -12.28 -6.97
N PRO A 50 -9.48 -13.47 -6.53
CA PRO A 50 -8.57 -14.35 -5.81
C PRO A 50 -7.45 -14.73 -6.78
N GLY A 51 -6.21 -14.43 -6.40
CA GLY A 51 -5.04 -14.63 -7.24
C GLY A 51 -4.07 -15.64 -6.64
N ALA A 52 -3.45 -16.47 -7.48
CA ALA A 52 -2.16 -17.07 -7.15
C ALA A 52 -1.07 -15.99 -7.26
N ASP A 53 0.01 -16.12 -6.48
CA ASP A 53 1.21 -15.26 -6.55
C ASP A 53 0.89 -13.76 -6.47
N GLY A 54 0.01 -13.38 -5.54
CA GLY A 54 -0.25 -11.99 -5.26
C GLY A 54 -1.09 -11.25 -6.28
N ALA A 55 -1.79 -11.90 -7.22
CA ALA A 55 -2.69 -11.22 -8.17
C ALA A 55 -4.00 -10.66 -7.53
N TRP A 56 -3.89 -10.05 -6.34
CA TRP A 56 -4.95 -9.39 -5.60
C TRP A 56 -5.19 -7.98 -6.12
N ASN A 57 -6.46 -7.59 -6.22
CA ASN A 57 -6.83 -6.18 -6.23
C ASN A 57 -6.85 -5.66 -4.80
N SER A 58 -6.77 -4.34 -4.65
CA SER A 58 -6.87 -3.71 -3.33
C SER A 58 -8.18 -4.11 -2.65
N SER A 59 -8.12 -4.61 -1.43
CA SER A 59 -9.31 -5.12 -0.75
C SER A 59 -9.12 -5.20 0.76
N PHE A 60 -10.25 -5.24 1.44
CA PHE A 60 -10.34 -5.36 2.88
C PHE A 60 -11.40 -6.41 3.22
N SER A 61 -11.13 -7.26 4.21
CA SER A 61 -12.14 -8.20 4.72
C SER A 61 -11.96 -8.47 6.20
N PHE A 62 -13.08 -8.73 6.88
CA PHE A 62 -13.11 -9.42 8.16
C PHE A 62 -13.50 -10.88 7.98
N SER A 63 -12.84 -11.78 8.71
CA SER A 63 -13.23 -13.20 8.87
C SER A 63 -13.33 -14.00 7.56
N GLN A 64 -12.48 -13.66 6.59
CA GLN A 64 -12.36 -14.36 5.32
C GLN A 64 -11.14 -13.85 4.53
N LEU A 65 -10.55 -14.72 3.72
CA LEU A 65 -9.66 -14.31 2.64
C LEU A 65 -10.42 -13.48 1.58
N PRO A 66 -9.72 -12.63 0.80
CA PRO A 66 -10.37 -11.78 -0.20
C PRO A 66 -11.18 -12.59 -1.22
N LYS A 67 -12.46 -12.26 -1.36
CA LYS A 67 -13.38 -12.83 -2.35
C LYS A 67 -14.41 -11.79 -2.79
N ARG A 68 -15.33 -12.16 -3.68
CA ARG A 68 -16.34 -11.22 -4.24
C ARG A 68 -17.22 -10.49 -3.22
N THR A 69 -17.33 -10.99 -1.99
CA THR A 69 -18.10 -10.36 -0.90
C THR A 69 -17.26 -9.48 0.01
N SER A 70 -15.95 -9.41 -0.22
CA SER A 70 -15.05 -8.53 0.49
C SER A 70 -15.24 -7.08 0.04
N GLN A 71 -14.81 -6.15 0.89
CA GLN A 71 -14.88 -4.73 0.59
C GLN A 71 -13.77 -4.38 -0.41
N GLY A 72 -14.18 -3.87 -1.56
CA GLY A 72 -13.25 -3.22 -2.49
C GLY A 72 -12.89 -1.84 -1.94
N MET A 73 -11.62 -1.48 -2.07
CA MET A 73 -11.15 -0.12 -1.83
C MET A 73 -11.52 0.78 -3.01
N THR A 74 -12.06 1.96 -2.72
CA THR A 74 -12.54 2.94 -3.71
C THR A 74 -11.83 4.27 -3.52
N ASP A 75 -11.53 4.95 -4.63
CA ASP A 75 -11.21 6.38 -4.61
C ASP A 75 -12.50 7.14 -4.30
N ASN A 76 -12.59 7.73 -3.11
CA ASN A 76 -13.81 8.35 -2.64
C ASN A 76 -13.58 9.51 -1.66
N ASN A 77 -14.55 10.41 -1.59
CA ASN A 77 -14.51 11.60 -0.74
C ASN A 77 -15.32 11.43 0.55
N THR A 78 -15.30 10.24 1.15
CA THR A 78 -16.17 9.92 2.30
C THR A 78 -15.38 9.95 3.61
N ASP A 79 -15.86 10.77 4.55
CA ASP A 79 -15.39 10.76 5.93
C ASP A 79 -16.40 10.03 6.80
N LEU A 80 -15.91 9.52 7.92
CA LEU A 80 -16.74 9.03 9.00
C LEU A 80 -16.97 10.15 10.02
N THR A 81 -18.19 10.66 10.10
CA THR A 81 -18.60 11.57 11.18
C THR A 81 -19.23 10.79 12.33
N LEU A 82 -18.60 10.86 13.50
CA LEU A 82 -19.11 10.37 14.78
C LEU A 82 -19.37 11.56 15.70
N THR A 83 -20.01 11.32 16.86
CA THR A 83 -20.18 12.35 17.90
C THR A 83 -18.85 12.92 18.39
N SER A 84 -17.77 12.13 18.31
CA SER A 84 -16.42 12.52 18.74
C SER A 84 -15.65 13.35 17.70
N GLY A 85 -16.16 13.47 16.47
CA GLY A 85 -15.52 14.22 15.40
C GLY A 85 -15.63 13.54 14.03
N THR A 86 -14.90 14.09 13.07
CA THR A 86 -14.81 13.57 11.70
C THR A 86 -13.45 12.89 11.51
N TYR A 87 -13.46 11.70 10.92
CA TYR A 87 -12.29 10.84 10.74
C TYR A 87 -12.17 10.37 9.30
N GLY A 88 -10.93 10.20 8.83
CA GLY A 88 -10.61 9.86 7.45
C GLY A 88 -9.81 10.97 6.78
N SER A 89 -9.41 10.71 5.53
CA SER A 89 -8.76 11.69 4.68
C SER A 89 -9.70 12.34 3.66
N SER A 90 -10.83 11.70 3.31
CA SER A 90 -11.75 12.07 2.23
C SER A 90 -11.05 12.73 1.06
N LYS A 91 -10.18 12.00 0.36
CA LYS A 91 -9.38 12.61 -0.69
C LYS A 91 -9.63 11.91 -2.02
N LEU A 92 -10.53 12.51 -2.78
CA LEU A 92 -10.78 12.07 -4.14
C LEU A 92 -9.61 12.40 -5.08
N GLY A 93 -9.27 11.47 -5.97
CA GLY A 93 -8.34 11.68 -7.08
C GLY A 93 -6.92 11.16 -6.85
N ASP A 94 -6.65 10.54 -5.70
CA ASP A 94 -5.34 9.97 -5.34
C ASP A 94 -5.40 8.44 -5.21
N GLY A 95 -6.29 7.80 -5.97
CA GLY A 95 -6.58 6.38 -5.82
C GLY A 95 -7.36 6.09 -4.54
N ALA A 96 -7.31 4.87 -4.02
CA ALA A 96 -8.02 4.50 -2.79
C ALA A 96 -7.20 4.80 -1.51
N GLY A 97 -6.10 5.54 -1.67
CA GLY A 97 -5.14 5.86 -0.63
C GLY A 97 -3.75 6.08 -1.23
N SER A 98 -2.90 6.80 -0.50
CA SER A 98 -1.56 7.12 -0.95
C SER A 98 -0.62 7.42 0.22
N TRP A 99 0.67 7.38 -0.07
CA TRP A 99 1.70 7.93 0.80
C TRP A 99 2.93 8.32 -0.03
N ASP A 100 3.72 9.24 0.49
CA ASP A 100 5.02 9.55 -0.06
C ASP A 100 6.06 8.62 0.55
N MET A 101 6.97 8.13 -0.29
CA MET A 101 8.05 7.23 0.08
C MET A 101 9.39 7.84 -0.33
N THR A 102 10.41 7.70 0.52
CA THR A 102 11.81 7.97 0.15
C THR A 102 12.65 6.74 0.39
N VAL A 103 13.22 6.20 -0.69
CA VAL A 103 14.03 4.98 -0.73
C VAL A 103 15.51 5.32 -0.62
N SER A 104 16.21 4.61 0.25
CA SER A 104 17.66 4.69 0.44
C SER A 104 18.21 3.30 0.74
N GLY A 105 18.84 2.69 -0.25
CA GLY A 105 19.32 1.32 -0.21
C GLY A 105 18.20 0.34 0.10
N GLY A 106 18.41 -0.52 1.10
CA GLY A 106 17.42 -1.54 1.50
C GLY A 106 16.32 -1.05 2.44
N THR A 107 16.11 0.26 2.55
CA THR A 107 15.12 0.86 3.45
C THR A 107 14.37 2.01 2.80
N PHE A 108 13.19 2.31 3.32
CA PHE A 108 12.46 3.51 2.95
C PHE A 108 11.75 4.13 4.16
N THR A 109 11.52 5.43 4.08
CA THR A 109 10.67 6.17 5.03
C THR A 109 9.41 6.64 4.34
N THR A 110 8.36 6.92 5.12
CA THR A 110 7.06 7.35 4.57
C THR A 110 6.52 8.62 5.22
N SER A 111 5.68 9.34 4.47
CA SER A 111 4.93 10.51 4.95
C SER A 111 3.60 10.66 4.21
N ASN A 112 2.75 11.59 4.67
CA ASN A 112 1.50 11.95 4.00
C ASN A 112 0.56 10.76 3.74
N PHE A 113 0.49 9.84 4.69
CA PHE A 113 -0.34 8.64 4.59
C PHE A 113 -1.83 8.98 4.61
N GLN A 114 -2.55 8.45 3.63
CA GLN A 114 -3.98 8.59 3.47
C GLN A 114 -4.56 7.27 2.95
N VAL A 115 -5.70 6.86 3.48
CA VAL A 115 -6.49 5.73 2.96
C VAL A 115 -7.94 6.14 3.01
N ASP A 116 -8.61 5.99 1.87
CA ASP A 116 -10.01 6.39 1.78
C ASP A 116 -10.91 5.44 2.57
N ALA A 117 -12.12 5.93 2.85
CA ALA A 117 -13.08 5.16 3.61
C ALA A 117 -13.42 3.84 2.90
N ILE A 118 -13.42 2.78 3.69
CA ILE A 118 -13.89 1.46 3.31
C ILE A 118 -15.35 1.37 3.74
N LEU A 119 -16.24 1.38 2.74
CA LEU A 119 -17.67 1.43 2.97
C LEU A 119 -18.21 0.02 3.28
N THR A 120 -19.34 -0.03 3.98
CA THR A 120 -20.14 -1.26 4.17
C THR A 120 -19.38 -2.43 4.85
N THR A 121 -18.45 -2.13 5.76
CA THR A 121 -17.91 -3.17 6.65
C THR A 121 -18.95 -3.61 7.68
N ALA A 122 -18.72 -4.71 8.39
CA ALA A 122 -19.61 -5.19 9.46
C ALA A 122 -19.84 -4.14 10.57
N GLY A 123 -18.87 -3.25 10.82
CA GLY A 123 -18.99 -2.14 11.77
C GLY A 123 -19.53 -0.83 11.16
N GLY A 124 -19.90 -0.83 9.87
CA GLY A 124 -20.26 0.37 9.11
C GLY A 124 -19.11 0.89 8.25
N THR A 125 -19.07 2.21 8.00
CA THR A 125 -17.93 2.84 7.32
C THR A 125 -16.70 2.74 8.21
N PHE A 126 -15.60 2.22 7.66
CA PHE A 126 -14.31 2.08 8.33
C PHE A 126 -13.30 3.03 7.68
N VAL A 127 -12.62 3.84 8.48
CA VAL A 127 -11.60 4.78 8.02
C VAL A 127 -10.29 4.51 8.72
N GLN A 128 -9.19 4.73 7.99
CA GLN A 128 -7.84 4.41 8.42
C GLN A 128 -6.97 5.64 8.18
N TYR A 129 -6.26 6.09 9.22
CA TYR A 129 -5.53 7.36 9.19
C TYR A 129 -4.34 7.31 10.15
N GLY A 130 -3.68 8.45 10.36
CA GLY A 130 -2.50 8.56 11.23
C GLY A 130 -1.22 8.50 10.39
N THR A 131 -0.28 7.64 10.78
CA THR A 131 1.01 7.54 10.13
C THR A 131 1.38 6.10 9.79
N ILE A 132 2.30 5.97 8.86
CA ILE A 132 3.14 4.80 8.65
C ILE A 132 4.59 5.29 8.67
N THR A 133 5.54 4.45 9.10
CA THR A 133 6.90 4.93 9.41
C THR A 133 7.88 4.70 8.25
N GLY A 134 7.74 3.60 7.53
CA GLY A 134 8.71 3.18 6.53
C GLY A 134 8.74 1.67 6.37
N GLY A 135 9.88 1.14 6.00
CA GLY A 135 10.03 -0.30 5.87
C GLY A 135 11.36 -0.72 5.25
N THR A 136 11.42 -1.98 4.84
CA THR A 136 12.62 -2.56 4.22
C THR A 136 12.31 -3.01 2.80
N ILE A 137 13.33 -2.96 1.95
CA ILE A 137 13.32 -3.47 0.58
C ILE A 137 14.53 -4.39 0.45
N ASP A 138 14.28 -5.65 0.10
CA ASP A 138 15.34 -6.53 -0.33
C ASP A 138 15.73 -6.17 -1.77
N GLN A 139 16.88 -5.51 -1.91
CA GLN A 139 17.43 -5.09 -3.21
C GLN A 139 18.02 -6.25 -4.04
N THR A 140 17.71 -7.50 -3.68
CA THR A 140 18.00 -8.70 -4.49
C THR A 140 16.71 -9.35 -4.96
N SER A 141 15.74 -9.54 -4.05
CA SER A 141 14.49 -10.24 -4.35
C SER A 141 13.31 -9.31 -4.71
N GLY A 142 13.44 -8.00 -4.46
CA GLY A 142 12.35 -7.04 -4.61
C GLY A 142 11.25 -7.19 -3.54
N ALA A 143 11.51 -7.96 -2.48
CA ALA A 143 10.58 -8.13 -1.37
C ALA A 143 10.52 -6.87 -0.51
N ILE A 144 9.32 -6.47 -0.10
CA ILE A 144 9.08 -5.30 0.75
C ILE A 144 8.43 -5.73 2.07
N THR A 145 8.85 -5.09 3.16
CA THR A 145 8.02 -4.95 4.35
C THR A 145 7.69 -3.48 4.58
N LEU A 146 6.46 -3.19 4.98
CA LEU A 146 5.99 -1.85 5.34
C LEU A 146 5.53 -1.87 6.80
N ASP A 147 6.03 -0.93 7.58
CA ASP A 147 5.75 -0.73 8.99
C ASP A 147 4.62 0.29 9.19
N PRO A 148 3.41 -0.16 9.59
CA PRO A 148 2.28 0.73 9.77
C PRO A 148 2.25 1.37 11.17
N THR A 149 3.38 1.46 11.86
CA THR A 149 3.45 2.09 13.18
C THR A 149 2.88 3.51 13.18
N GLY A 150 1.92 3.73 14.08
CA GLY A 150 1.17 4.97 14.23
C GLY A 150 -0.15 5.01 13.46
N ARG A 151 -0.53 3.92 12.77
CA ARG A 151 -1.82 3.81 12.08
C ARG A 151 -2.95 3.70 13.09
N LEU A 152 -3.99 4.50 12.87
CA LEU A 152 -5.21 4.55 13.65
C LEU A 152 -6.40 4.20 12.75
N GLY A 153 -7.51 3.85 13.37
CA GLY A 153 -8.77 3.70 12.68
C GLY A 153 -9.97 4.20 13.48
N ALA A 154 -11.06 4.40 12.75
CA ALA A 154 -12.39 4.65 13.30
C ALA A 154 -13.44 3.90 12.49
N VAL A 155 -14.53 3.48 13.13
CA VAL A 155 -15.61 2.74 12.48
C VAL A 155 -16.99 3.23 12.94
N GLY A 156 -17.98 3.13 12.06
CA GLY A 156 -19.37 3.59 12.29
C GLY A 156 -20.04 3.08 13.56
N ALA A 157 -19.55 1.98 14.15
CA ALA A 157 -19.98 1.46 15.44
C ALA A 157 -19.50 2.28 16.66
N GLY A 158 -18.88 3.44 16.45
CA GLY A 158 -18.51 4.38 17.51
C GLY A 158 -17.11 4.18 18.10
N VAL A 159 -16.27 3.37 17.47
CA VAL A 159 -14.84 3.25 17.83
C VAL A 159 -14.05 4.28 17.02
N TYR A 160 -13.14 5.01 17.67
CA TYR A 160 -12.31 6.03 17.04
C TYR A 160 -10.96 6.19 17.73
N ASN A 161 -9.96 6.68 17.00
CA ASN A 161 -8.57 6.81 17.47
C ASN A 161 -7.99 5.52 18.03
N ALA A 162 -8.50 4.36 17.60
CA ALA A 162 -8.00 3.07 18.03
C ALA A 162 -6.81 2.68 17.17
N ALA A 163 -5.73 2.21 17.80
CA ALA A 163 -4.56 1.72 17.07
C ALA A 163 -4.97 0.56 16.15
N TRP A 164 -4.60 0.68 14.88
CA TRP A 164 -4.95 -0.29 13.84
C TRP A 164 -3.72 -1.12 13.45
N ASN A 165 -3.92 -2.33 12.92
CA ASN A 165 -2.90 -3.34 12.66
C ASN A 165 -2.15 -3.90 13.88
N ILE A 166 -2.65 -3.78 15.10
CA ILE A 166 -2.04 -4.44 16.27
C ILE A 166 -2.92 -5.62 16.67
N SER A 167 -2.36 -6.84 16.70
CA SER A 167 -3.09 -8.03 17.15
C SER A 167 -3.48 -7.92 18.63
N SER A 168 -4.61 -8.53 19.00
CA SER A 168 -5.08 -8.61 20.39
C SER A 168 -4.04 -9.20 21.36
N THR A 169 -3.12 -10.01 20.86
CA THR A 169 -2.05 -10.66 21.64
C THR A 169 -0.67 -10.03 21.43
N ALA A 170 -0.58 -8.93 20.67
CA ALA A 170 0.68 -8.28 20.32
C ALA A 170 0.76 -6.84 20.84
N THR A 171 1.98 -6.36 21.05
CA THR A 171 2.27 -4.95 21.35
C THR A 171 2.89 -4.22 20.16
N ALA A 172 3.20 -4.93 19.08
CA ALA A 172 3.77 -4.41 17.86
C ALA A 172 2.77 -4.45 16.72
N TYR A 173 2.94 -3.54 15.77
CA TYR A 173 2.14 -3.50 14.55
C TYR A 173 2.48 -4.70 13.66
N THR A 174 1.44 -5.32 13.11
CA THR A 174 1.55 -6.34 12.07
C THR A 174 1.94 -5.63 10.78
N GLN A 175 3.13 -5.94 10.28
CA GLN A 175 3.63 -5.34 9.05
C GLN A 175 2.80 -5.75 7.84
N PHE A 176 2.82 -4.90 6.82
CA PHE A 176 2.49 -5.31 5.47
C PHE A 176 3.71 -5.93 4.82
N THR A 177 3.52 -6.93 3.97
CA THR A 177 4.61 -7.59 3.26
C THR A 177 4.23 -7.98 1.84
N THR A 178 5.21 -8.05 0.94
CA THR A 178 5.04 -8.70 -0.37
C THR A 178 5.21 -10.22 -0.30
N GLY A 179 5.67 -10.74 0.85
CA GLY A 179 5.71 -12.17 1.14
C GLY A 179 4.34 -12.69 1.56
N SER A 180 4.32 -13.66 2.47
CA SER A 180 3.07 -14.22 2.98
C SER A 180 2.74 -13.69 4.38
N SER A 181 1.47 -13.37 4.62
CA SER A 181 0.89 -13.05 5.92
C SER A 181 -0.26 -14.01 6.21
N THR A 182 -0.35 -14.52 7.44
CA THR A 182 -1.31 -15.56 7.81
C THR A 182 -2.06 -15.20 9.08
N ASN A 183 -3.37 -15.45 9.10
CA ASN A 183 -4.21 -15.47 10.28
C ASN A 183 -5.07 -16.74 10.28
N VAL A 184 -6.13 -16.79 11.11
CA VAL A 184 -7.01 -17.96 11.22
C VAL A 184 -7.81 -18.25 9.94
N ASP A 185 -8.04 -17.24 9.10
CA ASP A 185 -8.80 -17.37 7.85
C ASP A 185 -7.94 -17.95 6.71
N GLY A 186 -6.62 -17.90 6.87
CA GLY A 186 -5.64 -18.48 5.94
C GLY A 186 -4.47 -17.56 5.64
N THR A 187 -3.79 -17.85 4.54
CA THR A 187 -2.59 -17.13 4.08
C THR A 187 -2.91 -16.25 2.88
N LEU A 188 -2.54 -14.97 2.97
CA LEU A 188 -2.40 -14.07 1.84
C LEU A 188 -0.94 -14.01 1.44
N THR A 189 -0.66 -14.08 0.14
CA THR A 189 0.68 -13.86 -0.40
C THR A 189 0.63 -12.61 -1.26
N GLY A 190 1.50 -11.65 -0.98
CA GLY A 190 1.69 -10.45 -1.78
C GLY A 190 2.49 -10.73 -3.05
N HIS A 191 2.96 -9.65 -3.67
CA HIS A 191 3.81 -9.72 -4.85
C HIS A 191 4.91 -8.67 -4.74
N GLY A 192 6.16 -9.08 -4.97
CA GLY A 192 7.32 -8.19 -4.96
C GLY A 192 7.23 -7.10 -6.04
N ILE A 193 8.24 -6.23 -6.05
CA ILE A 193 8.32 -5.13 -7.01
C ILE A 193 8.39 -5.67 -8.45
N ALA A 194 7.51 -5.14 -9.31
CA ALA A 194 7.52 -5.37 -10.74
C ALA A 194 7.59 -4.04 -11.50
N ALA A 195 8.55 -3.89 -12.41
CA ALA A 195 8.64 -2.70 -13.26
C ALA A 195 7.61 -2.75 -14.39
N ASN A 196 6.94 -1.62 -14.65
CA ASN A 196 5.91 -1.51 -15.69
C ASN A 196 6.47 -1.17 -17.08
N GLY A 197 7.76 -0.83 -17.18
CA GLY A 197 8.42 -0.43 -18.43
C GLY A 197 8.25 1.04 -18.81
N ASP A 198 7.44 1.80 -18.05
CA ASP A 198 7.20 3.24 -18.21
C ASP A 198 7.91 4.10 -17.12
N GLY A 199 8.75 3.46 -16.31
CA GLY A 199 9.43 4.08 -15.18
C GLY A 199 8.67 3.98 -13.85
N THR A 200 7.44 3.46 -13.85
CA THR A 200 6.69 3.12 -12.64
C THR A 200 6.85 1.66 -12.25
N TYR A 201 6.43 1.34 -11.02
CA TYR A 201 6.51 -0.01 -10.47
C TYR A 201 5.17 -0.40 -9.84
N ASN A 202 4.87 -1.68 -9.81
CA ASN A 202 3.73 -2.23 -9.07
C ASN A 202 4.24 -3.15 -7.96
N VAL A 203 3.54 -3.14 -6.83
CA VAL A 203 3.80 -4.01 -5.69
C VAL A 203 2.47 -4.39 -5.04
N ILE A 204 2.40 -5.59 -4.46
CA ILE A 204 1.21 -6.03 -3.75
C ILE A 204 1.58 -6.35 -2.31
N LEU A 205 1.12 -5.47 -1.42
CA LEU A 205 1.37 -5.54 0.02
C LEU A 205 0.18 -6.19 0.70
N VAL A 206 0.41 -7.21 1.52
CA VAL A 206 -0.63 -7.90 2.26
C VAL A 206 -0.36 -7.85 3.77
N SER A 207 -1.43 -7.78 4.55
CA SER A 207 -1.40 -7.93 6.00
C SER A 207 -2.59 -8.77 6.43
N ALA A 208 -2.34 -9.78 7.25
CA ALA A 208 -3.36 -10.64 7.83
C ALA A 208 -3.07 -10.75 9.32
N SER A 209 -4.04 -10.38 10.15
CA SER A 209 -3.91 -10.40 11.61
C SER A 209 -5.30 -10.46 12.24
N ASP A 210 -5.36 -10.18 13.55
CA ASP A 210 -6.61 -10.03 14.29
C ASP A 210 -6.72 -8.61 14.83
N VAL A 211 -7.95 -8.14 15.04
CA VAL A 211 -8.21 -6.82 15.58
C VAL A 211 -7.74 -6.72 17.04
N GLY A 212 -7.04 -5.63 17.35
CA GLY A 212 -6.46 -5.35 18.66
C GLY A 212 -7.48 -5.09 19.77
N THR A 213 -7.03 -5.14 21.01
CA THR A 213 -7.85 -4.88 22.21
C THR A 213 -8.39 -3.45 22.27
N ALA A 214 -7.73 -2.49 21.61
CA ALA A 214 -8.17 -1.10 21.49
C ALA A 214 -9.54 -0.94 20.81
N TRP A 215 -10.02 -1.96 20.12
CA TRP A 215 -11.28 -1.95 19.38
C TRP A 215 -12.46 -2.58 20.14
N GLY A 216 -12.29 -2.88 21.42
CA GLY A 216 -13.37 -3.38 22.28
C GLY A 216 -13.98 -4.68 21.76
N SER A 217 -15.28 -4.67 21.47
CA SER A 217 -16.02 -5.86 21.03
C SER A 217 -15.58 -6.44 19.68
N PHE A 218 -14.82 -5.68 18.88
CA PHE A 218 -14.24 -6.19 17.64
C PHE A 218 -12.92 -6.93 17.86
N SER A 219 -12.33 -6.87 19.06
CA SER A 219 -11.05 -7.53 19.35
C SER A 219 -11.11 -9.02 19.01
N THR A 220 -9.98 -9.58 18.57
CA THR A 220 -9.82 -10.97 18.09
C THR A 220 -10.52 -11.30 16.77
N THR A 221 -11.29 -10.37 16.19
CA THR A 221 -11.87 -10.58 14.86
C THR A 221 -10.72 -10.61 13.85
N PRO A 222 -10.53 -11.70 13.09
CA PRO A 222 -9.50 -11.75 12.06
C PRO A 222 -9.84 -10.77 10.94
N TYR A 223 -8.81 -10.12 10.41
CA TYR A 223 -8.92 -9.24 9.25
C TYR A 223 -7.79 -9.50 8.26
N VAL A 224 -8.05 -9.16 7.00
CA VAL A 224 -7.06 -9.21 5.94
C VAL A 224 -7.14 -7.93 5.09
N GLU A 225 -5.97 -7.41 4.76
CA GLU A 225 -5.76 -6.25 3.88
C GLU A 225 -4.84 -6.66 2.74
N ALA A 226 -5.24 -6.33 1.51
CA ALA A 226 -4.38 -6.41 0.35
C ALA A 226 -4.37 -5.06 -0.33
N TRP A 227 -3.19 -4.51 -0.61
CA TRP A 227 -3.00 -3.25 -1.32
C TRP A 227 -2.25 -3.52 -2.61
N ASN A 228 -2.91 -3.27 -3.74
CA ASN A 228 -2.25 -3.21 -5.03
C ASN A 228 -1.77 -1.77 -5.23
N VAL A 229 -0.45 -1.57 -5.22
CA VAL A 229 0.16 -0.26 -5.11
C VAL A 229 0.97 0.03 -6.37
N ASN A 230 0.73 1.19 -6.97
CA ASN A 230 1.61 1.78 -7.97
C ASN A 230 2.62 2.69 -7.28
N LEU A 231 3.89 2.57 -7.64
CA LEU A 231 4.99 3.43 -7.19
C LEU A 231 5.46 4.26 -8.37
N ALA A 232 5.22 5.56 -8.31
CA ALA A 232 5.63 6.53 -9.32
C ALA A 232 6.79 7.39 -8.80
N PRO A 233 7.97 7.40 -9.46
CA PRO A 233 9.06 8.29 -9.07
C PRO A 233 8.62 9.76 -9.12
N VAL A 234 8.98 10.53 -8.09
CA VAL A 234 8.79 11.98 -8.05
C VAL A 234 10.01 12.63 -8.70
N PRO A 235 9.85 13.32 -9.85
CA PRO A 235 10.97 14.02 -10.45
C PRO A 235 11.48 15.10 -9.50
N ILE A 236 12.77 15.03 -9.15
CA ILE A 236 13.41 16.10 -8.39
C ILE A 236 13.33 17.37 -9.26
N PRO A 237 12.74 18.48 -8.77
CA PRO A 237 12.53 19.66 -9.59
C PRO A 237 13.86 20.13 -10.19
N ALA A 238 13.87 20.43 -11.49
CA ALA A 238 15.05 20.98 -12.17
C ALA A 238 15.63 22.21 -11.46
N ALA A 239 14.78 22.95 -10.73
CA ALA A 239 15.18 24.06 -9.88
C ALA A 239 16.21 23.68 -8.81
N ALA A 240 16.17 22.47 -8.24
CA ALA A 240 17.17 22.02 -7.28
C ALA A 240 18.57 21.89 -7.94
N TRP A 241 18.62 21.39 -9.17
CA TRP A 241 19.84 21.30 -9.97
C TRP A 241 20.35 22.67 -10.43
N LEU A 242 19.45 23.56 -10.85
CA LEU A 242 19.79 24.93 -11.22
C LEU A 242 20.29 25.74 -10.03
N PHE A 243 19.70 25.55 -8.86
CA PHE A 243 20.14 26.21 -7.64
C PHE A 243 21.52 25.70 -7.20
N GLY A 244 21.74 24.38 -7.21
CA GLY A 244 23.03 23.78 -6.90
C GLY A 244 24.15 24.23 -7.85
N SER A 245 23.89 24.20 -9.16
CA SER A 245 24.86 24.68 -10.17
C SER A 245 25.08 26.20 -10.10
N GLY A 246 24.03 26.97 -9.84
CA GLY A 246 24.12 28.42 -9.61
C GLY A 246 24.99 28.78 -8.41
N LEU A 247 24.85 28.06 -7.29
CA LEU A 247 25.65 28.29 -6.10
C LEU A 247 27.14 27.96 -6.31
N ILE A 248 27.44 26.82 -6.95
CA ILE A 248 28.82 26.46 -7.33
C ILE A 248 29.42 27.52 -8.27
N GLY A 249 28.62 28.01 -9.23
CA GLY A 249 29.01 29.11 -10.11
C GLY A 249 29.38 30.39 -9.34
N LEU A 250 28.57 30.79 -8.35
CA LEU A 250 28.86 31.94 -7.49
C LEU A 250 30.14 31.76 -6.67
N VAL A 251 30.36 30.58 -6.09
CA VAL A 251 31.58 30.28 -5.32
C VAL A 251 32.82 30.33 -6.21
N GLY A 252 32.73 29.83 -7.45
CA GLY A 252 33.80 29.92 -8.44
C GLY A 252 34.17 31.36 -8.78
N ILE A 253 33.18 32.23 -8.99
CA ILE A 253 33.39 33.66 -9.25
C ILE A 253 34.01 34.36 -8.03
N ALA A 254 33.53 34.05 -6.83
CA ALA A 254 34.03 34.64 -5.59
C ALA A 254 35.50 34.25 -5.31
N ARG A 255 35.92 33.02 -5.64
CA ARG A 255 37.32 32.58 -5.53
C ARG A 255 38.24 33.34 -6.47
N ARG A 256 37.81 33.58 -7.72
CA ARG A 256 38.60 34.33 -8.70
C ARG A 256 38.93 35.76 -8.23
N LYS A 257 38.03 36.38 -7.46
CA LYS A 257 38.22 37.73 -6.91
C LYS A 257 39.20 37.80 -5.72
N LYS A 258 39.61 36.67 -5.13
CA LYS A 258 40.60 36.64 -4.03
C LYS A 258 42.03 36.31 -4.50
N SER A 259 42.21 35.96 -5.77
CA SER A 259 43.52 35.65 -6.37
C SER A 259 44.00 36.73 -7.37
N SER A 260 43.44 37.93 -7.30
CA SER A 260 43.95 39.17 -7.90
C SER A 260 44.09 40.21 -6.80
#